data_AF-A0A1G2FAL9-F1
#
_entry.id   AF-A0A1G2FAL9-F1
#
_cell.length_a   1.000
_cell.length_b   1.000
_cell.length_c   1.000
_cell.angle_alpha   90.00
_cell.angle_beta   90.00
_cell.angle_gamma   90.00
#
_symmetry.space_group_name_H-M   'P 1'
#
loop_
_entity.id
_entity.type
_entity.pdbx_description
1 polymer ?
#
loop_
_entity_poly.entity_id
_entity_poly.type
_entity_poly.pdbx_seq_one_letter_code
_entity_poly.pdbx_strand_id
1 'polypeptide(L)'
;MIDIKSKRFGLLIFVLTFLLWGYFFVSHPNAALDGNTSQATLSLSPQTGAYNPNDTFSVSVYLNTAGQNVVVAAAYLNYDKVHFQAVNIDTTNSVFTIQAENNIDSTNGVIKITRGNPSASHINSSNALLAVINFKALSGVAPSSDNLTLQFVIGSTLESNVIKDDGLGTDILSGVYNAKYTISGSVGDTTAPTVTIFTIPSTSGGLTVSPISIVATDNVGVVGYIITESAAAPSASASGWSATAPTNYIFSSAGSKTLYAWAKDAAGNVSASKGAIVVISTGAAPACPDSVCNGSETCSTCPQDCGSCVNACGNGLCDGQETNSTCPTDCPAPPGTLANGSLVRAEGDSKVYLIENNQKRWIETLVAFIAAGYSFNNVQVVSASTLAQYQAGPPLTMVDIIASIHANAKLLKISSSPKVYALIKNKLHWIPNPEIFNLYKYQWKNIKTVSAIELSKYKEVKLLKAVSDPRVYYIYTMGRKKWTPSVEVFNSYPNNNWSDILEVLSEEMVFYPDAVLLRVENDPRVYLIEGTTKRWIKTADIFIQRGYKWQDIGLVNQTDLNFYQEGSAIE
;
A
#
# COMPACT_ATOMS: atom_id res chain seq x y z
N MET A 1 -43.36 -54.16 50.07
CA MET A 1 -44.66 -53.66 49.59
C MET A 1 -44.38 -52.54 48.61
N ILE A 2 -44.67 -52.81 47.31
CA ILE A 2 -45.30 -51.91 46.32
C ILE A 2 -44.51 -50.63 45.94
N ASP A 3 -44.14 -50.33 44.69
CA ASP A 3 -44.33 -51.00 43.40
C ASP A 3 -43.21 -50.66 42.40
N ILE A 4 -43.08 -51.56 41.43
CA ILE A 4 -42.17 -51.69 40.30
C ILE A 4 -42.68 -50.87 39.10
N LYS A 5 -41.77 -50.36 38.24
CA LYS A 5 -41.79 -50.53 36.76
C LYS A 5 -40.53 -49.88 36.13
N SER A 6 -39.51 -50.65 35.74
CA SER A 6 -39.38 -51.42 34.48
C SER A 6 -39.20 -50.57 33.23
N LYS A 7 -37.98 -50.58 32.66
CA LYS A 7 -37.71 -51.20 31.34
C LYS A 7 -36.20 -51.32 31.06
N ARG A 8 -35.74 -52.56 30.87
CA ARG A 8 -34.47 -52.93 30.22
C ARG A 8 -34.74 -53.13 28.72
N PHE A 9 -33.72 -52.89 27.89
CA PHE A 9 -33.43 -53.32 26.51
C PHE A 9 -32.80 -52.12 25.78
N GLY A 10 -31.70 -52.19 25.04
CA GLY A 10 -30.83 -53.26 24.61
C GLY A 10 -29.71 -52.60 23.80
N LEU A 11 -28.51 -53.15 23.93
CA LEU A 11 -27.28 -52.78 23.25
C LEU A 11 -27.49 -52.80 21.72
N LEU A 12 -27.38 -51.65 21.04
CA LEU A 12 -27.13 -51.60 19.60
C LEU A 12 -25.92 -50.70 19.35
N ILE A 13 -24.86 -51.32 18.87
CA ILE A 13 -23.61 -50.72 18.42
C ILE A 13 -23.92 -49.93 17.13
N PHE A 14 -23.78 -48.60 17.18
CA PHE A 14 -23.59 -47.78 16.00
C PHE A 14 -22.20 -47.14 16.10
N VAL A 15 -21.28 -47.69 15.32
CA VAL A 15 -19.98 -47.09 15.04
C VAL A 15 -20.24 -45.82 14.23
N LEU A 16 -20.15 -44.66 14.86
CA LEU A 16 -20.00 -43.38 14.17
C LEU A 16 -18.58 -42.87 14.44
N THR A 17 -17.71 -43.09 13.45
CA THR A 17 -16.42 -42.43 13.33
C THR A 17 -16.63 -40.92 13.21
N PHE A 18 -16.64 -40.21 14.33
CA PHE A 18 -16.41 -38.77 14.33
C PHE A 18 -14.93 -38.54 14.02
N LEU A 19 -14.64 -38.23 12.76
CA LEU A 19 -13.41 -37.56 12.37
C LEU A 19 -13.28 -36.32 13.24
N LEU A 20 -12.34 -36.36 14.19
CA LEU A 20 -11.79 -35.20 14.87
C LEU A 20 -11.21 -34.27 13.80
N TRP A 21 -12.04 -33.40 13.23
CA TRP A 21 -11.56 -32.14 12.72
C TRP A 21 -11.16 -31.32 13.94
N GLY A 22 -9.89 -31.44 14.32
CA GLY A 22 -9.27 -30.52 15.25
C GLY A 22 -9.45 -29.13 14.68
N TYR A 23 -10.39 -28.37 15.25
CA TYR A 23 -10.33 -26.93 15.22
C TYR A 23 -9.01 -26.55 15.88
N PHE A 24 -7.97 -26.37 15.06
CA PHE A 24 -6.80 -25.61 15.47
C PHE A 24 -7.31 -24.21 15.80
N PHE A 25 -7.62 -23.98 17.07
CA PHE A 25 -7.63 -22.63 17.61
C PHE A 25 -6.20 -22.13 17.49
N VAL A 26 -5.91 -21.43 16.39
CA VAL A 26 -4.71 -20.61 16.33
C VAL A 26 -4.93 -19.53 17.38
N SER A 27 -4.40 -19.74 18.58
CA SER A 27 -4.32 -18.71 19.60
C SER A 27 -3.43 -17.61 19.02
N HIS A 28 -4.04 -16.54 18.55
CA HIS A 28 -3.31 -15.39 18.10
C HIS A 28 -2.74 -14.70 19.35
N PRO A 29 -1.45 -14.35 19.37
CA PRO A 29 -0.90 -13.60 20.48
C PRO A 29 -1.68 -12.29 20.63
N ASN A 30 -1.94 -11.88 21.87
CA ASN A 30 -2.52 -10.57 22.17
C ASN A 30 -1.67 -9.46 21.51
N ALA A 31 -2.30 -8.35 21.15
CA ALA A 31 -1.58 -7.23 20.56
C ALA A 31 -0.46 -6.77 21.48
N ALA A 32 0.70 -6.48 20.88
CA ALA A 32 1.84 -5.95 21.60
C ALA A 32 1.53 -4.55 22.14
N LEU A 33 2.17 -4.19 23.25
CA LEU A 33 2.11 -2.83 23.80
C LEU A 33 2.75 -1.85 22.81
N ASP A 34 2.00 -0.83 22.42
CA ASP A 34 2.54 0.35 21.76
C ASP A 34 2.80 1.43 22.83
N GLY A 35 4.03 1.91 22.96
CA GLY A 35 4.49 2.76 24.06
C GLY A 35 5.10 1.98 25.23
N ASN A 36 4.72 2.33 26.46
CA ASN A 36 5.22 1.73 27.70
C ASN A 36 4.15 1.75 28.82
N THR A 37 4.47 1.18 29.99
CA THR A 37 3.58 1.09 31.16
C THR A 37 4.01 2.00 32.32
N SER A 38 4.82 3.03 32.05
CA SER A 38 5.35 3.91 33.10
C SER A 38 4.27 4.78 33.74
N GLN A 39 3.16 5.00 33.02
CA GLN A 39 1.99 5.74 33.47
C GLN A 39 0.71 5.04 32.99
N ALA A 40 -0.38 5.79 32.77
CA ALA A 40 -1.65 5.20 32.39
C ALA A 40 -1.57 4.50 31.02
N THR A 41 -2.42 3.49 30.83
CA THR A 41 -2.55 2.77 29.57
C THR A 41 -4.01 2.54 29.21
N LEU A 42 -4.32 2.54 27.91
CA LEU A 42 -5.61 2.09 27.39
C LEU A 42 -5.47 0.69 26.78
N SER A 43 -6.54 -0.10 26.84
CA SER A 43 -6.55 -1.44 26.26
C SER A 43 -7.90 -1.80 25.67
N LEU A 44 -7.86 -2.56 24.58
CA LEU A 44 -9.04 -3.16 23.96
C LEU A 44 -9.22 -4.58 24.48
N SER A 45 -10.46 -4.99 24.75
CA SER A 45 -10.73 -6.34 25.27
C SER A 45 -12.05 -6.92 24.72
N PRO A 46 -12.07 -8.17 24.23
CA PRO A 46 -10.91 -9.05 24.06
C PRO A 46 -9.92 -8.49 23.03
N GLN A 47 -8.61 -8.76 23.15
CA GLN A 47 -7.63 -8.27 22.17
C GLN A 47 -7.61 -9.09 20.87
N THR A 48 -8.19 -10.28 20.89
CA THR A 48 -8.30 -11.14 19.71
C THR A 48 -9.68 -11.77 19.64
N GLY A 49 -10.08 -12.17 18.43
CA GLY A 49 -11.34 -12.87 18.21
C GLY A 49 -11.44 -13.39 16.79
N ALA A 50 -12.25 -14.45 16.62
CA ALA A 50 -12.58 -15.03 15.33
C ALA A 50 -14.11 -15.05 15.20
N TYR A 51 -14.61 -14.45 14.13
CA TYR A 51 -16.04 -14.27 13.88
C TYR A 51 -16.37 -14.70 12.45
N ASN A 52 -17.64 -14.94 12.13
CA ASN A 52 -18.12 -15.13 10.77
C ASN A 52 -18.76 -13.83 10.24
N PRO A 53 -18.90 -13.66 8.91
CA PRO A 53 -19.66 -12.54 8.36
C PRO A 53 -21.08 -12.47 8.95
N ASN A 54 -21.52 -11.26 9.26
CA ASN A 54 -22.75 -10.90 9.98
C ASN A 54 -22.78 -11.16 11.49
N ASP A 55 -21.78 -11.80 12.07
CA ASP A 55 -21.68 -11.90 13.53
C ASP A 55 -21.56 -10.50 14.14
N THR A 56 -22.22 -10.30 15.27
CA THR A 56 -22.06 -9.12 16.12
C THR A 56 -21.19 -9.46 17.31
N PHE A 57 -20.26 -8.59 17.64
CA PHE A 57 -19.36 -8.76 18.78
C PHE A 57 -19.05 -7.44 19.47
N SER A 58 -18.61 -7.50 20.72
CA SER A 58 -18.37 -6.32 21.55
C SER A 58 -16.90 -6.21 21.91
N VAL A 59 -16.39 -4.97 21.92
CA VAL A 59 -15.02 -4.63 22.29
C VAL A 59 -15.07 -3.58 23.39
N SER A 60 -14.61 -3.94 24.58
CA SER A 60 -14.50 -3.02 25.71
C SER A 60 -13.21 -2.22 25.61
N VAL A 61 -13.29 -0.93 25.92
CA VAL A 61 -12.13 -0.05 26.12
C VAL A 61 -11.91 0.10 27.61
N TYR A 62 -10.76 -0.37 28.09
CA TYR A 62 -10.35 -0.30 29.49
C TYR A 62 -9.21 0.68 29.71
N LEU A 63 -9.24 1.31 30.88
CA LEU A 63 -8.24 2.23 31.38
C LEU A 63 -7.54 1.64 32.61
N ASN A 64 -6.21 1.60 32.57
CA ASN A 64 -5.39 1.42 33.76
C ASN A 64 -4.75 2.76 34.09
N THR A 65 -5.04 3.32 35.27
CA THR A 65 -4.54 4.63 35.69
C THR A 65 -3.13 4.59 36.28
N ALA A 66 -2.51 3.40 36.38
CA ALA A 66 -1.22 3.19 37.02
C ALA A 66 -1.13 3.82 38.43
N GLY A 67 -2.23 3.76 39.19
CA GLY A 67 -2.32 4.31 40.54
C GLY A 67 -2.46 5.83 40.60
N GLN A 68 -2.56 6.53 39.48
CA GLN A 68 -2.84 7.98 39.43
C GLN A 68 -4.35 8.25 39.48
N ASN A 69 -4.72 9.38 40.07
CA ASN A 69 -6.08 9.91 39.99
C ASN A 69 -6.27 10.61 38.64
N VAL A 70 -7.31 10.25 37.89
CA VAL A 70 -7.61 10.80 36.56
C VAL A 70 -9.04 11.30 36.47
N VAL A 71 -9.26 12.31 35.65
CA VAL A 71 -10.59 12.95 35.47
C VAL A 71 -11.14 12.82 34.06
N VAL A 72 -10.29 12.59 33.05
CA VAL A 72 -10.72 12.42 31.66
C VAL A 72 -9.96 11.26 31.03
N ALA A 73 -10.64 10.51 30.16
CA ALA A 73 -10.01 9.61 29.22
C ALA A 73 -10.66 9.76 27.85
N ALA A 74 -9.82 9.98 26.83
CA ALA A 74 -10.18 9.94 25.43
C ALA A 74 -9.57 8.68 24.78
N ALA A 75 -10.39 7.94 24.05
CA ALA A 75 -9.97 6.80 23.25
C ALA A 75 -10.40 7.04 21.81
N TYR A 76 -9.43 7.31 20.94
CA TYR A 76 -9.64 7.46 19.50
C TYR A 76 -9.13 6.22 18.81
N LEU A 77 -9.98 5.58 18.01
CA LEU A 77 -9.66 4.30 17.39
C LEU A 77 -9.78 4.39 15.88
N ASN A 78 -8.90 3.68 15.19
CA ASN A 78 -9.05 3.32 13.79
C ASN A 78 -9.51 1.88 13.67
N TYR A 79 -10.46 1.62 12.78
CA TYR A 79 -10.90 0.27 12.45
C TYR A 79 -11.01 0.10 10.94
N ASP A 80 -10.81 -1.13 10.47
CA ASP A 80 -10.97 -1.46 9.06
C ASP A 80 -12.45 -1.49 8.67
N LYS A 81 -12.95 -0.35 8.16
CA LYS A 81 -14.33 -0.18 7.70
C LYS A 81 -14.76 -1.08 6.54
N VAL A 82 -13.82 -1.75 5.85
CA VAL A 82 -14.15 -2.71 4.78
C VAL A 82 -14.65 -4.02 5.38
N HIS A 83 -14.06 -4.43 6.51
CA HIS A 83 -14.29 -5.73 7.11
C HIS A 83 -15.15 -5.66 8.39
N PHE A 84 -15.22 -4.49 9.03
CA PHE A 84 -16.01 -4.27 10.25
C PHE A 84 -16.93 -3.06 10.10
N GLN A 85 -18.08 -3.10 10.77
CA GLN A 85 -18.96 -1.97 10.99
C GLN A 85 -19.08 -1.71 12.49
N ALA A 86 -18.70 -0.52 12.94
CA ALA A 86 -19.04 -0.07 14.28
C ALA A 86 -20.53 0.30 14.32
N VAL A 87 -21.30 -0.40 15.15
CA VAL A 87 -22.77 -0.28 15.23
C VAL A 87 -23.18 0.79 16.23
N ASN A 88 -22.62 0.72 17.44
CA ASN A 88 -22.84 1.73 18.47
C ASN A 88 -21.71 1.69 19.51
N ILE A 89 -21.70 2.70 20.38
CA ILE A 89 -20.84 2.77 21.56
C ILE A 89 -21.78 2.81 22.78
N ASP A 90 -21.73 1.76 23.60
CA ASP A 90 -22.43 1.64 24.87
C ASP A 90 -21.58 2.21 26.00
N THR A 91 -22.13 3.23 26.65
CA THR A 91 -21.50 4.01 27.71
C THR A 91 -22.11 3.74 29.09
N THR A 92 -23.09 2.84 29.20
CA THR A 92 -23.95 2.65 30.37
C THR A 92 -23.18 2.28 31.65
N ASN A 93 -22.20 1.39 31.54
CA ASN A 93 -21.46 0.85 32.69
C ASN A 93 -20.07 1.48 32.89
N SER A 94 -19.81 2.62 32.28
CA SER A 94 -18.51 3.27 32.43
C SER A 94 -18.31 3.87 33.81
N VAL A 95 -17.04 3.94 34.20
CA VAL A 95 -16.63 4.63 35.42
C VAL A 95 -16.76 6.16 35.32
N PHE A 96 -16.83 6.72 34.11
CA PHE A 96 -16.98 8.15 33.88
C PHE A 96 -18.44 8.52 33.62
N THR A 97 -18.89 9.65 34.15
CA THR A 97 -20.30 10.08 34.13
C THR A 97 -20.58 11.13 33.06
N ILE A 98 -19.58 11.93 32.67
CA ILE A 98 -19.68 12.95 31.64
C ILE A 98 -19.28 12.37 30.29
N GLN A 99 -20.05 12.66 29.25
CA GLN A 99 -19.75 12.32 27.86
C GLN A 99 -19.44 13.59 27.07
N ALA A 100 -18.21 13.73 26.60
CA ALA A 100 -17.80 14.82 25.71
C ALA A 100 -17.88 14.39 24.24
N GLU A 101 -17.41 13.19 23.93
CA GLU A 101 -17.48 12.62 22.57
C GLU A 101 -18.01 11.18 22.63
N ASN A 102 -18.87 10.86 21.67
CA ASN A 102 -19.41 9.54 21.42
C ASN A 102 -19.79 9.47 19.94
N ASN A 103 -18.78 9.36 19.08
CA ASN A 103 -18.92 9.51 17.64
C ASN A 103 -18.29 8.33 16.88
N ILE A 104 -19.02 7.83 15.89
CA ILE A 104 -18.55 6.87 14.90
C ILE A 104 -18.54 7.57 13.55
N ASP A 105 -17.35 7.79 13.00
CA ASP A 105 -17.16 8.21 11.61
C ASP A 105 -17.00 6.95 10.75
N SER A 106 -18.13 6.40 10.31
CA SER A 106 -18.16 5.21 9.45
C SER A 106 -17.53 5.45 8.08
N THR A 107 -17.41 6.72 7.66
CA THR A 107 -16.80 7.07 6.38
C THR A 107 -15.29 6.91 6.43
N ASN A 108 -14.66 7.32 7.54
CA ASN A 108 -13.20 7.25 7.69
C ASN A 108 -12.73 6.05 8.53
N GLY A 109 -13.64 5.28 9.13
CA GLY A 109 -13.27 4.15 9.98
C GLY A 109 -12.69 4.61 11.32
N VAL A 110 -13.21 5.73 11.84
CA VAL A 110 -12.70 6.37 13.07
C VAL A 110 -13.79 6.36 14.14
N ILE A 111 -13.40 6.08 15.38
CA ILE A 111 -14.27 6.15 16.55
C ILE A 111 -13.64 7.12 17.55
N LYS A 112 -14.43 8.06 18.08
CA LYS A 112 -14.01 9.00 19.12
C LYS A 112 -14.89 8.88 20.35
N ILE A 113 -14.26 8.55 21.47
CA ILE A 113 -14.89 8.41 22.77
C ILE A 113 -14.12 9.27 23.76
N THR A 114 -14.75 10.29 24.30
CA THR A 114 -14.13 11.13 25.35
C THR A 114 -15.09 11.24 26.50
N ARG A 115 -14.62 10.82 27.68
CA ARG A 115 -15.41 10.82 28.91
C ARG A 115 -14.65 11.40 30.07
N GLY A 116 -15.38 11.92 31.04
CA GLY A 116 -14.77 12.47 32.24
C GLY A 116 -15.68 12.48 33.45
N ASN A 117 -15.14 12.98 34.55
CA ASN A 117 -15.82 13.24 35.80
C ASN A 117 -15.44 14.64 36.31
N PRO A 118 -16.28 15.27 37.15
CA PRO A 118 -15.81 16.41 37.94
C PRO A 118 -14.65 15.98 38.84
N SER A 119 -13.73 16.88 39.17
CA SER A 119 -12.51 16.60 39.95
C SER A 119 -12.78 15.96 41.32
N ALA A 120 -13.94 16.22 41.94
CA ALA A 120 -14.37 15.55 43.16
C ALA A 120 -14.69 14.03 42.98
N SER A 121 -14.63 13.50 41.76
CA SER A 121 -15.00 12.13 41.39
C SER A 121 -13.95 11.49 40.46
N HIS A 122 -12.67 11.68 40.76
CA HIS A 122 -11.58 11.06 40.02
C HIS A 122 -11.66 9.53 40.01
N ILE A 123 -11.04 8.95 38.99
CA ILE A 123 -10.88 7.51 38.82
C ILE A 123 -9.45 7.13 39.17
N ASN A 124 -9.30 6.07 39.97
CA ASN A 124 -8.02 5.42 40.22
C ASN A 124 -8.26 3.92 40.22
N SER A 125 -7.92 3.26 39.12
CA SER A 125 -8.23 1.86 38.89
C SER A 125 -7.24 1.25 37.92
N SER A 126 -6.88 0.00 38.14
CA SER A 126 -6.08 -0.76 37.18
C SER A 126 -6.91 -1.35 36.04
N ASN A 127 -8.24 -1.26 36.09
CA ASN A 127 -9.14 -1.82 35.09
C ASN A 127 -10.51 -1.10 35.07
N ALA A 128 -10.50 0.19 34.76
CA ALA A 128 -11.68 1.03 34.64
C ALA A 128 -12.33 0.87 33.25
N LEU A 129 -13.63 0.55 33.20
CA LEU A 129 -14.35 0.48 31.92
C LEU A 129 -14.65 1.91 31.41
N LEU A 130 -14.16 2.24 30.21
CA LEU A 130 -14.44 3.52 29.55
C LEU A 130 -15.72 3.45 28.71
N ALA A 131 -15.83 2.46 27.83
CA ALA A 131 -16.98 2.21 26.97
C ALA A 131 -16.92 0.80 26.37
N VAL A 132 -18.04 0.34 25.80
CA VAL A 132 -18.12 -0.89 25.01
C VAL A 132 -18.54 -0.53 23.59
N ILE A 133 -17.75 -0.92 22.60
CA ILE A 133 -18.04 -0.70 21.19
C ILE A 133 -18.63 -1.98 20.62
N ASN A 134 -19.82 -1.89 20.04
CA ASN A 134 -20.46 -3.02 19.38
C ASN A 134 -20.15 -2.98 17.88
N PHE A 135 -19.59 -4.07 17.36
CA PHE A 135 -19.23 -4.23 15.96
C PHE A 135 -20.10 -5.29 15.30
N LYS A 136 -20.25 -5.17 13.98
CA LYS A 136 -20.75 -6.21 13.08
C LYS A 136 -19.63 -6.59 12.10
N ALA A 137 -19.35 -7.87 11.98
CA ALA A 137 -18.45 -8.41 10.97
C ALA A 137 -19.10 -8.32 9.58
N LEU A 138 -18.40 -7.75 8.61
CA LEU A 138 -18.90 -7.55 7.24
C LEU A 138 -18.33 -8.58 6.27
N SER A 139 -17.01 -8.65 6.16
CA SER A 139 -16.32 -9.43 5.13
C SER A 139 -15.02 -10.06 5.67
N GLY A 140 -14.56 -11.12 5.03
CA GLY A 140 -13.43 -11.93 5.50
C GLY A 140 -12.12 -11.19 5.59
N VAL A 141 -11.42 -11.38 6.72
CA VAL A 141 -10.09 -10.80 6.93
C VAL A 141 -9.25 -11.70 7.84
N ALA A 142 -8.00 -11.93 7.45
CA ALA A 142 -6.97 -12.61 8.24
C ALA A 142 -5.73 -11.70 8.31
N PRO A 143 -5.79 -10.61 9.10
CA PRO A 143 -4.78 -9.56 9.03
C PRO A 143 -3.42 -10.06 9.56
N SER A 144 -2.32 -9.59 8.97
CA SER A 144 -0.97 -9.86 9.51
C SER A 144 -0.66 -9.00 10.74
N SER A 145 -1.25 -7.81 10.85
CA SER A 145 -1.13 -6.86 11.96
C SER A 145 -2.46 -6.64 12.73
N ASP A 146 -2.46 -5.76 13.72
CA ASP A 146 -3.67 -5.27 14.39
C ASP A 146 -4.57 -4.53 13.39
N ASN A 147 -5.88 -4.69 13.52
CA ASN A 147 -6.90 -4.10 12.63
C ASN A 147 -8.00 -3.31 13.38
N LEU A 148 -7.86 -3.20 14.70
CA LEU A 148 -8.52 -2.21 15.53
C LEU A 148 -7.45 -1.59 16.42
N THR A 149 -7.07 -0.34 16.13
CA THR A 149 -5.93 0.32 16.77
C THR A 149 -6.34 1.60 17.47
N LEU A 150 -5.81 1.83 18.67
CA LEU A 150 -5.88 3.12 19.34
C LEU A 150 -4.89 4.06 18.64
N GLN A 151 -5.35 5.25 18.25
CA GLN A 151 -4.47 6.33 17.85
C GLN A 151 -3.67 6.73 19.08
N PHE A 152 -2.34 6.62 19.02
CA PHE A 152 -1.45 6.89 20.13
C PHE A 152 -0.09 7.45 19.65
N VAL A 153 0.34 8.56 20.22
CA VAL A 153 1.67 9.15 20.05
C VAL A 153 2.10 9.77 21.37
N ILE A 154 3.18 9.27 21.97
CA ILE A 154 3.67 9.76 23.27
C ILE A 154 3.77 11.29 23.29
N GLY A 155 3.04 11.91 24.23
CA GLY A 155 3.04 13.36 24.46
C GLY A 155 2.18 14.18 23.49
N SER A 156 1.36 13.53 22.66
CA SER A 156 0.37 14.19 21.79
C SER A 156 -0.96 14.42 22.51
N THR A 157 -1.61 15.55 22.26
CA THR A 157 -2.96 15.84 22.79
C THR A 157 -4.06 15.75 21.74
N LEU A 158 -3.72 15.41 20.49
CA LEU A 158 -4.66 15.35 19.36
C LEU A 158 -5.31 13.97 19.15
N GLU A 159 -4.92 13.00 19.97
CA GLU A 159 -5.26 11.59 19.87
C GLU A 159 -5.90 11.07 21.19
N SER A 160 -5.88 9.76 21.43
CA SER A 160 -6.22 9.20 22.74
C SER A 160 -5.41 9.88 23.86
N ASN A 161 -6.01 10.05 25.03
CA ASN A 161 -5.33 10.71 26.15
C ASN A 161 -5.95 10.29 27.47
N VAL A 162 -5.19 10.43 28.55
CA VAL A 162 -5.66 10.20 29.91
C VAL A 162 -5.21 11.38 30.75
N ILE A 163 -6.16 12.19 31.20
CA ILE A 163 -5.87 13.44 31.89
C ILE A 163 -5.90 13.21 33.40
N LYS A 164 -4.78 13.53 34.05
CA LYS A 164 -4.61 13.47 35.50
C LYS A 164 -5.48 14.51 36.21
N ASP A 165 -5.98 14.14 37.39
CA ASP A 165 -6.70 15.05 38.29
C ASP A 165 -5.73 15.96 39.07
N ASP A 166 -5.05 16.84 38.34
CA ASP A 166 -4.11 17.81 38.92
C ASP A 166 -4.49 19.27 38.63
N GLY A 167 -5.59 19.48 37.90
CA GLY A 167 -6.06 20.80 37.48
C GLY A 167 -5.21 21.46 36.38
N LEU A 168 -4.21 20.77 35.82
CA LEU A 168 -3.29 21.30 34.80
C LEU A 168 -3.54 20.73 33.41
N GLY A 169 -4.36 19.67 33.29
CA GLY A 169 -4.60 19.00 32.02
C GLY A 169 -3.46 18.07 31.61
N THR A 170 -2.65 17.59 32.57
CA THR A 170 -1.52 16.71 32.30
C THR A 170 -1.98 15.40 31.69
N ASP A 171 -1.58 15.13 30.45
CA ASP A 171 -1.75 13.82 29.83
C ASP A 171 -0.71 12.83 30.38
N ILE A 172 -1.18 11.67 30.79
CA ILE A 172 -0.38 10.59 31.37
C ILE A 172 -0.58 9.27 30.61
N LEU A 173 -1.15 9.29 29.41
CA LEU A 173 -1.22 8.11 28.56
C LEU A 173 0.19 7.78 28.05
N SER A 174 0.72 6.63 28.47
CA SER A 174 2.09 6.19 28.15
C SER A 174 2.14 4.99 27.22
N GLY A 175 1.02 4.30 27.01
CA GLY A 175 0.92 3.21 26.05
C GLY A 175 -0.49 2.67 25.85
N VAL A 176 -0.66 1.89 24.79
CA VAL A 176 -1.93 1.31 24.38
C VAL A 176 -1.79 -0.16 23.98
N TYR A 177 -2.85 -0.93 24.23
CA TYR A 177 -2.98 -2.31 23.79
C TYR A 177 -4.08 -2.42 22.74
N ASN A 178 -3.68 -2.63 21.49
CA ASN A 178 -4.58 -2.74 20.34
C ASN A 178 -5.31 -4.10 20.29
N ALA A 179 -6.06 -4.34 19.21
CA ALA A 179 -6.74 -5.61 18.98
C ALA A 179 -6.64 -6.09 17.53
N LYS A 180 -6.73 -7.42 17.38
CA LYS A 180 -6.62 -8.15 16.13
C LYS A 180 -7.74 -9.16 15.98
N TYR A 181 -8.68 -8.89 15.08
CA TYR A 181 -9.82 -9.77 14.81
C TYR A 181 -9.72 -10.43 13.44
N THR A 182 -10.18 -11.68 13.38
CA THR A 182 -10.28 -12.45 12.15
C THR A 182 -11.76 -12.65 11.81
N ILE A 183 -12.10 -12.50 10.53
CA ILE A 183 -13.42 -12.87 10.02
C ILE A 183 -13.25 -14.09 9.12
N SER A 184 -13.73 -15.23 9.60
CA SER A 184 -13.78 -16.52 8.94
C SER A 184 -14.87 -16.49 7.89
N GLY A 185 -14.49 -16.19 6.66
CA GLY A 185 -15.41 -16.22 5.54
C GLY A 185 -14.85 -15.41 4.40
N SER A 186 -14.33 -16.10 3.38
CA SER A 186 -14.27 -15.52 2.05
C SER A 186 -15.60 -14.83 1.78
N VAL A 187 -15.57 -13.58 1.30
CA VAL A 187 -16.76 -12.98 0.67
C VAL A 187 -17.31 -14.05 -0.27
N GLY A 188 -18.58 -14.44 -0.09
CA GLY A 188 -19.22 -15.30 -1.09
C GLY A 188 -19.15 -14.52 -2.38
N ASP A 189 -18.32 -14.98 -3.31
CA ASP A 189 -18.21 -14.34 -4.61
C ASP A 189 -19.58 -14.40 -5.28
N THR A 190 -20.14 -13.25 -5.64
CA THR A 190 -21.43 -13.16 -6.32
C THR A 190 -21.27 -12.82 -7.79
N THR A 191 -20.04 -12.52 -8.23
CA THR A 191 -19.76 -12.13 -9.59
C THR A 191 -19.41 -13.38 -10.38
N ALA A 192 -20.08 -13.58 -11.50
CA ALA A 192 -19.73 -14.69 -12.37
C ALA A 192 -18.43 -14.39 -13.15
N PRO A 193 -17.58 -15.41 -13.39
CA PRO A 193 -16.44 -15.28 -14.28
C PRO A 193 -16.82 -14.79 -15.68
N THR A 194 -15.87 -14.20 -16.39
CA THR A 194 -16.02 -13.78 -17.78
C THR A 194 -15.02 -14.48 -18.68
N VAL A 195 -15.49 -15.20 -19.70
CA VAL A 195 -14.63 -15.79 -20.75
C VAL A 195 -14.23 -14.68 -21.73
N THR A 196 -13.00 -14.19 -21.60
CA THR A 196 -12.45 -13.09 -22.41
C THR A 196 -11.92 -13.58 -23.76
N ILE A 197 -11.33 -14.78 -23.80
CA ILE A 197 -10.83 -15.42 -25.02
C ILE A 197 -11.44 -16.81 -25.15
N PHE A 198 -11.95 -17.11 -26.34
CA PHE A 198 -12.25 -18.46 -26.77
C PHE A 198 -11.91 -18.57 -28.26
N THR A 199 -10.89 -19.37 -28.60
CA THR A 199 -10.47 -19.59 -29.98
C THR A 199 -10.40 -21.08 -30.29
N ILE A 200 -10.93 -21.46 -31.45
CA ILE A 200 -10.85 -22.79 -32.03
C ILE A 200 -10.48 -22.66 -33.51
N PRO A 201 -9.87 -23.69 -34.14
CA PRO A 201 -9.68 -23.72 -35.59
C PRO A 201 -11.03 -23.63 -36.31
N SER A 202 -11.09 -22.88 -37.41
CA SER A 202 -12.31 -22.76 -38.23
C SER A 202 -12.66 -24.05 -38.98
N THR A 203 -11.69 -24.94 -39.18
CA THR A 203 -11.87 -26.25 -39.82
C THR A 203 -11.06 -27.35 -39.12
N SER A 204 -11.51 -28.60 -39.20
CA SER A 204 -10.78 -29.78 -38.72
C SER A 204 -10.94 -30.96 -39.68
N GLY A 205 -9.83 -31.64 -39.98
CA GLY A 205 -9.81 -32.85 -40.81
C GLY A 205 -10.21 -34.14 -40.09
N GLY A 206 -10.49 -34.06 -38.78
CA GLY A 206 -10.88 -35.20 -37.95
C GLY A 206 -11.80 -34.78 -36.81
N LEU A 207 -12.34 -35.76 -36.09
CA LEU A 207 -13.29 -35.52 -35.00
C LEU A 207 -12.66 -34.82 -33.78
N THR A 208 -11.33 -34.82 -33.65
CA THR A 208 -10.61 -34.10 -32.59
C THR A 208 -10.19 -32.71 -33.08
N VAL A 209 -10.72 -31.67 -32.44
CA VAL A 209 -10.39 -30.27 -32.73
C VAL A 209 -9.37 -29.75 -31.73
N SER A 210 -8.23 -29.27 -32.23
CA SER A 210 -7.10 -28.72 -31.46
C SER A 210 -6.28 -27.79 -32.36
N PRO A 211 -5.64 -26.72 -31.84
CA PRO A 211 -5.64 -26.28 -30.44
C PRO A 211 -6.87 -25.42 -30.09
N ILE A 212 -7.37 -25.59 -28.87
CA ILE A 212 -8.37 -24.71 -28.26
C ILE A 212 -7.67 -23.82 -27.23
N SER A 213 -8.01 -22.52 -27.22
CA SER A 213 -7.58 -21.60 -26.17
C SER A 213 -8.79 -20.97 -25.49
N ILE A 214 -8.81 -21.04 -24.16
CA ILE A 214 -9.82 -20.39 -23.32
C ILE A 214 -9.08 -19.55 -22.29
N VAL A 215 -9.42 -18.26 -22.20
CA VAL A 215 -9.00 -17.39 -21.10
C VAL A 215 -10.25 -16.84 -20.46
N ALA A 216 -10.34 -16.99 -19.13
CA ALA A 216 -11.39 -16.39 -18.34
C ALA A 216 -10.77 -15.61 -17.19
N THR A 217 -11.45 -14.54 -16.80
CA THR A 217 -11.08 -13.67 -15.68
C THR A 217 -12.23 -13.59 -14.70
N ASP A 218 -11.90 -13.41 -13.44
CA ASP A 218 -12.85 -13.27 -12.35
C ASP A 218 -12.23 -12.40 -11.23
N ASN A 219 -13.04 -11.78 -10.38
CA ASN A 219 -12.58 -10.93 -9.27
C ASN A 219 -11.96 -11.73 -8.11
N VAL A 220 -12.34 -12.99 -7.91
CA VAL A 220 -11.72 -13.87 -6.90
C VAL A 220 -10.89 -14.96 -7.58
N GLY A 221 -11.43 -15.61 -8.60
CA GLY A 221 -10.69 -16.58 -9.39
C GLY A 221 -11.55 -17.64 -10.08
N VAL A 222 -11.06 -18.09 -11.24
CA VAL A 222 -11.69 -19.17 -12.02
C VAL A 222 -11.16 -20.51 -11.55
N VAL A 223 -12.04 -21.44 -11.19
CA VAL A 223 -11.67 -22.78 -10.70
C VAL A 223 -12.12 -23.92 -11.62
N GLY A 224 -12.86 -23.61 -12.68
CA GLY A 224 -13.30 -24.62 -13.63
C GLY A 224 -13.61 -24.07 -15.01
N TYR A 225 -13.36 -24.90 -16.01
CA TYR A 225 -13.69 -24.68 -17.42
C TYR A 225 -14.47 -25.88 -17.96
N ILE A 226 -15.43 -25.63 -18.85
CA ILE A 226 -16.11 -26.69 -19.61
C ILE A 226 -16.46 -26.18 -21.00
N ILE A 227 -16.44 -27.09 -21.98
CA ILE A 227 -16.88 -26.84 -23.35
C ILE A 227 -18.13 -27.68 -23.61
N THR A 228 -19.18 -27.08 -24.16
CA THR A 228 -20.44 -27.75 -24.51
C THR A 228 -20.83 -27.51 -25.97
N GLU A 229 -21.64 -28.40 -26.55
CA GLU A 229 -22.33 -28.19 -27.83
C GLU A 229 -23.69 -27.46 -27.66
N SER A 230 -24.01 -27.00 -26.46
CA SER A 230 -25.25 -26.30 -26.12
C SER A 230 -24.98 -24.90 -25.56
N ALA A 231 -25.77 -23.91 -25.99
CA ALA A 231 -25.71 -22.53 -25.52
C ALA A 231 -26.33 -22.33 -24.11
N ALA A 232 -26.96 -23.36 -23.53
CA ALA A 232 -27.54 -23.28 -22.20
C ALA A 232 -26.47 -23.44 -21.11
N ALA A 233 -26.52 -22.59 -20.08
CA ALA A 233 -25.54 -22.61 -19.00
C ALA A 233 -25.56 -23.96 -18.26
N PRO A 234 -24.40 -24.66 -18.16
CA PRO A 234 -24.31 -25.86 -17.35
C PRO A 234 -24.42 -25.52 -15.87
N SER A 235 -24.98 -26.44 -15.08
CA SER A 235 -24.93 -26.32 -13.61
C SER A 235 -23.46 -26.28 -13.14
N ALA A 236 -23.17 -25.47 -12.12
CA ALA A 236 -21.84 -25.43 -11.48
C ALA A 236 -21.41 -26.79 -10.90
N SER A 237 -22.39 -27.68 -10.63
CA SER A 237 -22.20 -29.05 -10.15
C SER A 237 -22.28 -30.11 -11.26
N ALA A 238 -22.38 -29.72 -12.53
CA ALA A 238 -22.40 -30.67 -13.64
C ALA A 238 -21.10 -31.48 -13.72
N SER A 239 -21.17 -32.74 -14.14
CA SER A 239 -19.98 -33.52 -14.46
C SER A 239 -19.30 -32.95 -15.73
N GLY A 240 -17.97 -32.87 -15.74
CA GLY A 240 -17.19 -32.44 -16.92
C GLY A 240 -16.42 -31.13 -16.77
N TRP A 241 -16.53 -30.44 -15.63
CA TRP A 241 -15.67 -29.30 -15.32
C TRP A 241 -14.21 -29.75 -15.14
N SER A 242 -13.29 -29.07 -15.83
CA SER A 242 -11.85 -29.24 -15.71
C SER A 242 -11.24 -28.07 -14.94
N ALA A 243 -10.29 -28.34 -14.04
CA ALA A 243 -9.57 -27.28 -13.31
C ALA A 243 -8.67 -26.43 -14.23
N THR A 244 -8.25 -26.98 -15.38
CA THR A 244 -7.47 -26.29 -16.41
C THR A 244 -8.29 -26.13 -17.68
N ALA A 245 -7.99 -25.07 -18.45
CA ALA A 245 -8.64 -24.81 -19.73
C ALA A 245 -8.38 -25.99 -20.71
N PRO A 246 -9.43 -26.64 -21.24
CA PRO A 246 -9.27 -27.70 -22.24
C PRO A 246 -8.59 -27.20 -23.51
N THR A 247 -7.63 -27.98 -24.01
CA THR A 247 -6.88 -27.66 -25.23
C THR A 247 -7.40 -28.38 -26.48
N ASN A 248 -8.36 -29.29 -26.32
CA ASN A 248 -9.02 -30.00 -27.41
C ASN A 248 -10.48 -30.36 -27.09
N TYR A 249 -11.26 -30.68 -28.12
CA TYR A 249 -12.62 -31.21 -28.01
C TYR A 249 -12.83 -32.31 -29.06
N ILE A 250 -13.52 -33.40 -28.69
CA ILE A 250 -13.79 -34.54 -29.59
C ILE A 250 -15.28 -34.60 -29.90
N PHE A 251 -15.62 -34.49 -31.18
CA PHE A 251 -16.99 -34.60 -31.68
C PHE A 251 -17.39 -36.04 -32.00
N SER A 252 -18.69 -36.32 -31.97
CA SER A 252 -19.25 -37.62 -32.36
C SER A 252 -19.51 -37.75 -33.86
N SER A 253 -19.54 -36.64 -34.61
CA SER A 253 -19.83 -36.63 -36.04
C SER A 253 -19.14 -35.46 -36.77
N ALA A 254 -18.94 -35.62 -38.08
CA ALA A 254 -18.54 -34.54 -38.98
C ALA A 254 -19.67 -33.50 -39.17
N GLY A 255 -19.36 -32.40 -39.86
CA GLY A 255 -20.28 -31.31 -40.20
C GLY A 255 -19.90 -29.96 -39.57
N SER A 256 -20.77 -28.96 -39.76
CA SER A 256 -20.65 -27.66 -39.10
C SER A 256 -21.12 -27.79 -37.65
N LYS A 257 -20.25 -27.44 -36.70
CA LYS A 257 -20.48 -27.59 -35.26
C LYS A 257 -20.18 -26.28 -34.53
N THR A 258 -20.91 -26.02 -33.45
CA THR A 258 -20.70 -24.86 -32.58
C THR A 258 -20.33 -25.33 -31.20
N LEU A 259 -19.24 -24.78 -30.64
CA LEU A 259 -18.83 -25.00 -29.26
C LEU A 259 -19.10 -23.74 -28.45
N TYR A 260 -19.43 -23.94 -27.17
CA TYR A 260 -19.60 -22.88 -26.18
C TYR A 260 -18.64 -23.14 -25.01
N ALA A 261 -17.78 -22.17 -24.74
CA ALA A 261 -16.90 -22.18 -23.58
C ALA A 261 -17.57 -21.51 -22.38
N TRP A 262 -17.35 -22.11 -21.21
CA TRP A 262 -17.85 -21.64 -19.92
C TRP A 262 -16.72 -21.67 -18.88
N ALA A 263 -16.79 -20.74 -17.93
CA ALA A 263 -15.94 -20.70 -16.76
C ALA A 263 -16.80 -20.66 -15.48
N LYS A 264 -16.29 -21.23 -14.40
CA LYS A 264 -16.90 -21.14 -13.06
C LYS A 264 -15.90 -20.77 -11.98
N ASP A 265 -16.39 -20.19 -10.91
CA ASP A 265 -15.63 -19.89 -9.70
C ASP A 265 -15.88 -20.92 -8.59
N ALA A 266 -15.22 -20.72 -7.45
CA ALA A 266 -15.38 -21.55 -6.26
C ALA A 266 -16.73 -21.34 -5.55
N ALA A 267 -17.38 -20.19 -5.77
CA ALA A 267 -18.67 -19.84 -5.18
C ALA A 267 -19.86 -20.47 -5.93
N GLY A 268 -19.62 -21.02 -7.12
CA GLY A 268 -20.63 -21.68 -7.96
C GLY A 268 -21.28 -20.77 -8.99
N ASN A 269 -20.75 -19.56 -9.24
CA ASN A 269 -21.23 -18.74 -10.34
C ASN A 269 -20.64 -19.26 -11.67
N VAL A 270 -21.44 -19.18 -12.74
CA VAL A 270 -21.09 -19.65 -14.08
C VAL A 270 -21.15 -18.48 -15.05
N SER A 271 -20.12 -18.35 -15.89
CA SER A 271 -19.99 -17.28 -16.88
C SER A 271 -21.13 -17.26 -17.90
N ALA A 272 -21.28 -16.15 -18.62
CA ALA A 272 -21.97 -16.19 -19.92
C ALA A 272 -21.18 -17.05 -20.92
N SER A 273 -21.88 -17.65 -21.89
CA SER A 273 -21.24 -18.47 -22.93
C SER A 273 -20.42 -17.63 -23.90
N LYS A 274 -19.25 -18.13 -24.32
CA LYS A 274 -18.56 -17.66 -25.53
C LYS A 274 -18.59 -18.74 -26.60
N GLY A 275 -19.18 -18.47 -27.75
CA GLY A 275 -19.37 -19.44 -28.84
C GLY A 275 -18.35 -19.29 -29.96
N ALA A 276 -17.97 -20.41 -30.60
CA ALA A 276 -17.18 -20.44 -31.82
C ALA A 276 -17.60 -21.62 -32.71
N ILE A 277 -17.45 -21.48 -34.03
CA ILE A 277 -17.88 -22.46 -35.05
C ILE A 277 -16.66 -23.15 -35.66
N VAL A 278 -16.75 -24.46 -35.86
CA VAL A 278 -15.77 -25.28 -36.58
C VAL A 278 -16.47 -26.17 -37.60
N VAL A 279 -15.87 -26.31 -38.79
CA VAL A 279 -16.34 -27.25 -39.82
C VAL A 279 -15.46 -28.50 -39.81
N ILE A 280 -16.06 -29.65 -39.48
CA ILE A 280 -15.36 -30.93 -39.43
C ILE A 280 -15.61 -31.68 -40.74
N SER A 281 -14.55 -31.95 -41.47
CA SER A 281 -14.60 -32.72 -42.71
C SER A 281 -13.72 -33.95 -42.59
N THR A 282 -14.33 -35.12 -42.39
CA THR A 282 -13.63 -36.40 -42.46
C THR A 282 -13.53 -36.82 -43.93
N GLY A 283 -12.62 -36.19 -44.67
CA GLY A 283 -12.35 -36.52 -46.06
C GLY A 283 -11.66 -37.89 -46.18
N ALA A 284 -12.14 -38.74 -47.09
CA ALA A 284 -11.46 -39.96 -47.49
C ALA A 284 -10.08 -39.64 -48.09
N ALA A 285 -9.07 -40.42 -47.72
CA ALA A 285 -7.67 -40.21 -48.07
C ALA A 285 -7.39 -40.25 -49.59
N PRO A 286 -6.45 -39.44 -50.11
CA PRO A 286 -5.77 -39.75 -51.37
C PRO A 286 -4.72 -40.86 -51.12
N ALA A 287 -4.56 -41.74 -52.10
CA ALA A 287 -3.62 -42.85 -52.08
C ALA A 287 -2.33 -42.45 -52.80
N CYS A 288 -1.21 -42.43 -52.06
CA CYS A 288 0.13 -42.52 -52.62
C CYS A 288 0.34 -43.99 -53.09
N PRO A 289 0.78 -44.27 -54.34
CA PRO A 289 1.32 -43.35 -55.36
C PRO A 289 0.33 -42.98 -56.49
N ASP A 290 0.35 -41.73 -56.94
CA ASP A 290 -0.36 -41.24 -58.15
C ASP A 290 0.50 -40.39 -59.11
N SER A 291 1.79 -40.23 -58.80
CA SER A 291 2.79 -39.48 -59.58
C SER A 291 2.58 -37.97 -59.63
N VAL A 292 1.77 -37.38 -58.75
CA VAL A 292 1.57 -35.93 -58.67
C VAL A 292 1.59 -35.47 -57.21
N CYS A 293 2.67 -34.84 -56.77
CA CYS A 293 2.79 -34.29 -55.41
C CYS A 293 1.73 -33.20 -55.14
N ASN A 294 0.59 -33.56 -54.55
CA ASN A 294 -0.54 -32.66 -54.32
C ASN A 294 -1.30 -32.99 -53.01
N GLY A 295 -2.29 -32.17 -52.64
CA GLY A 295 -3.05 -32.38 -51.41
C GLY A 295 -2.19 -32.27 -50.14
N SER A 296 -2.31 -33.25 -49.23
CA SER A 296 -1.57 -33.31 -47.95
C SER A 296 -0.25 -34.09 -48.02
N GLU A 297 0.26 -34.37 -49.22
CA GLU A 297 1.50 -35.10 -49.44
C GLU A 297 2.72 -34.21 -49.21
N THR A 298 3.72 -34.73 -48.50
CA THR A 298 4.99 -34.07 -48.23
C THR A 298 6.15 -35.00 -48.59
N CYS A 299 7.35 -34.45 -48.77
CA CYS A 299 8.58 -35.25 -48.96
C CYS A 299 8.87 -36.22 -47.78
N SER A 300 8.16 -36.09 -46.65
CA SER A 300 8.20 -36.99 -45.49
C SER A 300 7.08 -38.05 -45.46
N THR A 301 5.98 -37.86 -46.18
CA THR A 301 4.80 -38.74 -46.14
C THR A 301 4.54 -39.50 -47.45
N CYS A 302 5.03 -38.99 -48.60
CA CYS A 302 5.02 -39.70 -49.90
C CYS A 302 6.31 -39.35 -50.71
N PRO A 303 7.48 -39.86 -50.30
CA PRO A 303 8.78 -39.52 -50.91
C PRO A 303 8.96 -40.05 -52.34
N GLN A 304 8.10 -40.97 -52.80
CA GLN A 304 8.10 -41.48 -54.18
C GLN A 304 7.59 -40.44 -55.18
N ASP A 305 6.59 -39.63 -54.80
CA ASP A 305 5.98 -38.62 -55.68
C ASP A 305 6.49 -37.19 -55.38
N CYS A 306 6.90 -36.88 -54.14
CA CYS A 306 7.35 -35.54 -53.71
C CYS A 306 8.89 -35.37 -53.56
N GLY A 307 9.69 -36.40 -53.82
CA GLY A 307 11.16 -36.35 -53.70
C GLY A 307 11.70 -36.33 -52.25
N SER A 308 13.03 -36.29 -52.10
CA SER A 308 13.70 -36.28 -50.79
C SER A 308 13.91 -34.85 -50.26
N CYS A 309 13.66 -34.63 -48.97
CA CYS A 309 13.82 -33.31 -48.35
C CYS A 309 15.31 -32.92 -48.27
N VAL A 310 15.71 -31.85 -48.98
CA VAL A 310 17.07 -31.28 -48.91
C VAL A 310 16.98 -29.86 -48.35
N ASN A 311 17.72 -29.64 -47.25
CA ASN A 311 17.93 -28.38 -46.50
C ASN A 311 16.69 -27.81 -45.80
N ALA A 312 16.56 -28.09 -44.50
CA ALA A 312 15.34 -27.82 -43.74
C ALA A 312 15.59 -26.91 -42.54
N CYS A 313 14.94 -25.76 -42.58
CA CYS A 313 14.48 -25.04 -41.40
C CYS A 313 13.53 -25.95 -40.58
N GLY A 314 13.69 -26.03 -39.26
CA GLY A 314 12.88 -26.81 -38.31
C GLY A 314 13.65 -27.79 -37.40
N ASN A 315 14.98 -27.69 -37.29
CA ASN A 315 15.82 -28.56 -36.44
C ASN A 315 16.05 -28.00 -35.01
N GLY A 316 15.60 -26.77 -34.74
CA GLY A 316 15.72 -26.12 -33.43
C GLY A 316 17.12 -25.61 -33.08
N LEU A 317 18.06 -25.58 -34.02
CA LEU A 317 19.42 -25.04 -33.87
C LEU A 317 19.70 -24.03 -34.97
N CYS A 318 20.11 -22.80 -34.63
CA CYS A 318 20.47 -21.79 -35.61
C CYS A 318 21.93 -22.02 -36.07
N ASP A 319 22.13 -22.78 -37.14
CA ASP A 319 23.46 -23.10 -37.68
C ASP A 319 23.56 -22.99 -39.21
N GLY A 320 24.78 -23.00 -39.75
CA GLY A 320 24.99 -22.78 -41.20
C GLY A 320 24.56 -21.38 -41.70
N GLN A 321 24.12 -21.30 -42.96
CA GLN A 321 23.74 -20.05 -43.66
C GLN A 321 22.30 -19.57 -43.32
N GLU A 322 21.77 -19.96 -42.16
CA GLU A 322 20.42 -19.63 -41.71
C GLU A 322 20.35 -18.20 -41.15
N THR A 323 19.28 -17.47 -41.46
CA THR A 323 19.03 -16.10 -40.98
C THR A 323 17.58 -15.93 -40.55
N ASN A 324 17.27 -14.94 -39.71
CA ASN A 324 15.90 -14.60 -39.31
C ASN A 324 14.96 -14.28 -40.50
N SER A 325 15.52 -13.92 -41.66
CA SER A 325 14.74 -13.73 -42.90
C SER A 325 14.46 -15.03 -43.67
N THR A 326 15.27 -16.07 -43.47
CA THR A 326 15.17 -17.34 -44.22
C THR A 326 14.63 -18.49 -43.38
N CYS A 327 14.73 -18.43 -42.04
CA CYS A 327 14.24 -19.46 -41.12
C CYS A 327 13.83 -18.85 -39.74
N PRO A 328 12.64 -18.24 -39.63
CA PRO A 328 12.23 -17.47 -38.44
C PRO A 328 11.86 -18.32 -37.21
N THR A 329 11.64 -19.63 -37.40
CA THR A 329 11.21 -20.55 -36.34
C THR A 329 12.41 -21.05 -35.51
N ASP A 330 13.57 -21.26 -36.13
CA ASP A 330 14.78 -21.74 -35.45
C ASP A 330 15.80 -20.63 -35.16
N CYS A 331 15.78 -19.54 -35.94
CA CYS A 331 16.54 -18.31 -35.69
C CYS A 331 15.59 -17.14 -35.39
N PRO A 332 14.82 -17.16 -34.28
CA PRO A 332 13.94 -16.06 -33.93
C PRO A 332 14.75 -14.78 -33.71
N ALA A 333 14.21 -13.65 -34.18
CA ALA A 333 14.81 -12.34 -33.93
C ALA A 333 15.18 -12.19 -32.45
N PRO A 334 16.39 -11.71 -32.10
CA PRO A 334 16.72 -11.47 -30.71
C PRO A 334 15.68 -10.50 -30.11
N PRO A 335 15.11 -10.76 -28.91
CA PRO A 335 14.30 -9.78 -28.21
C PRO A 335 15.14 -8.52 -28.06
N GLY A 336 14.64 -7.41 -28.59
CA GLY A 336 15.37 -6.15 -28.66
C GLY A 336 16.01 -5.81 -27.32
N THR A 337 17.30 -5.49 -27.35
CA THR A 337 17.98 -4.81 -26.25
C THR A 337 17.12 -3.63 -25.82
N LEU A 338 16.54 -3.72 -24.63
CA LEU A 338 15.81 -2.63 -23.99
C LEU A 338 16.73 -1.40 -23.97
N ALA A 339 16.21 -0.30 -24.50
CA ALA A 339 16.97 0.94 -24.60
C ALA A 339 17.29 1.46 -23.18
N ASN A 340 18.43 2.15 -23.06
CA ASN A 340 18.77 2.87 -21.85
C ASN A 340 17.66 3.89 -21.51
N GLY A 341 17.14 3.84 -20.28
CA GLY A 341 16.00 4.63 -19.82
C GLY A 341 14.64 3.89 -19.86
N SER A 342 14.60 2.64 -20.33
CA SER A 342 13.35 1.86 -20.37
C SER A 342 12.87 1.49 -18.97
N LEU A 343 11.58 1.69 -18.69
CA LEU A 343 10.92 1.18 -17.49
C LEU A 343 10.28 -0.15 -17.81
N VAL A 344 10.64 -1.20 -17.09
CA VAL A 344 10.20 -2.56 -17.40
C VAL A 344 9.80 -3.34 -16.15
N ARG A 345 8.90 -4.31 -16.33
CA ARG A 345 8.50 -5.27 -15.30
C ARG A 345 8.35 -6.65 -15.93
N ALA A 346 8.74 -7.70 -15.22
CA ALA A 346 8.49 -9.05 -15.69
C ALA A 346 6.99 -9.38 -15.59
N GLU A 347 6.46 -10.12 -16.56
CA GLU A 347 5.08 -10.62 -16.51
C GLU A 347 4.83 -11.37 -15.18
N GLY A 348 3.81 -10.96 -14.42
CA GLY A 348 3.49 -11.50 -13.10
C GLY A 348 4.32 -10.99 -11.90
N ASP A 349 5.40 -10.22 -12.11
CA ASP A 349 6.19 -9.62 -11.02
C ASP A 349 5.61 -8.25 -10.63
N SER A 350 5.72 -7.83 -9.36
CA SER A 350 5.32 -6.47 -8.92
C SER A 350 6.47 -5.45 -8.96
N LYS A 351 7.71 -5.90 -9.13
CA LYS A 351 8.90 -5.03 -9.16
C LYS A 351 9.06 -4.33 -10.51
N VAL A 352 9.16 -3.00 -10.49
CA VAL A 352 9.50 -2.20 -11.67
C VAL A 352 11.00 -1.90 -11.66
N TYR A 353 11.64 -2.06 -12.81
CA TYR A 353 13.06 -1.84 -13.02
C TYR A 353 13.29 -0.72 -14.05
N LEU A 354 14.29 0.12 -13.80
CA LEU A 354 14.87 1.01 -14.81
C LEU A 354 16.06 0.30 -15.47
N ILE A 355 16.09 0.27 -16.80
CA ILE A 355 17.25 -0.19 -17.56
C ILE A 355 18.22 0.97 -17.74
N GLU A 356 19.38 0.90 -17.10
CA GLU A 356 20.40 1.94 -17.16
C GLU A 356 21.80 1.34 -17.21
N ASN A 357 22.65 1.76 -18.15
CA ASN A 357 24.03 1.29 -18.31
C ASN A 357 24.14 -0.25 -18.36
N ASN A 358 23.23 -0.90 -19.09
CA ASN A 358 23.12 -2.35 -19.21
C ASN A 358 22.82 -3.10 -17.88
N GLN A 359 22.33 -2.38 -16.87
CA GLN A 359 21.86 -2.95 -15.61
C GLN A 359 20.35 -2.77 -15.46
N LYS A 360 19.70 -3.70 -14.76
CA LYS A 360 18.35 -3.51 -14.23
C LYS A 360 18.45 -2.97 -12.81
N ARG A 361 17.92 -1.78 -12.58
CA ARG A 361 17.90 -1.13 -11.27
C ARG A 361 16.49 -1.17 -10.72
N TRP A 362 16.29 -1.86 -9.60
CA TRP A 362 14.97 -1.98 -8.99
C TRP A 362 14.52 -0.63 -8.41
N ILE A 363 13.33 -0.15 -8.76
CA ILE A 363 12.72 1.01 -8.13
C ILE A 363 11.98 0.53 -6.88
N GLU A 364 12.58 0.75 -5.72
CA GLU A 364 12.20 0.08 -4.47
C GLU A 364 10.87 0.56 -3.90
N THR A 365 10.52 1.82 -4.11
CA THR A 365 9.30 2.42 -3.56
C THR A 365 8.50 3.17 -4.62
N LEU A 366 7.17 3.19 -4.45
CA LEU A 366 6.26 4.01 -5.26
C LEU A 366 6.65 5.50 -5.21
N VAL A 367 7.18 5.92 -4.08
CA VAL A 367 7.63 7.29 -3.83
C VAL A 367 8.87 7.63 -4.69
N ALA A 368 9.84 6.71 -4.81
CA ALA A 368 10.95 6.86 -5.77
C ALA A 368 10.46 6.85 -7.23
N PHE A 369 9.48 6.00 -7.56
CA PHE A 369 8.90 5.96 -8.90
C PHE A 369 8.28 7.31 -9.32
N ILE A 370 7.48 7.92 -8.44
CA ILE A 370 6.83 9.22 -8.71
C ILE A 370 7.85 10.35 -8.75
N ALA A 371 8.81 10.40 -7.81
CA ALA A 371 9.81 11.46 -7.74
C ALA A 371 10.71 11.52 -8.98
N ALA A 372 10.93 10.39 -9.65
CA ALA A 372 11.68 10.33 -10.90
C ALA A 372 10.89 10.84 -12.12
N GLY A 373 9.63 11.25 -11.93
CA GLY A 373 8.72 11.66 -13.01
C GLY A 373 8.23 10.48 -13.84
N TYR A 374 8.35 9.25 -13.35
CA TYR A 374 7.90 8.06 -14.07
C TYR A 374 6.39 7.87 -13.95
N SER A 375 5.82 7.24 -14.97
CA SER A 375 4.40 6.93 -15.06
C SER A 375 4.23 5.44 -15.34
N PHE A 376 3.28 4.79 -14.67
CA PHE A 376 2.98 3.38 -14.88
C PHE A 376 2.55 3.08 -16.33
N ASN A 377 2.01 4.08 -17.04
CA ASN A 377 1.68 3.97 -18.46
C ASN A 377 2.91 3.74 -19.36
N ASN A 378 4.11 4.10 -18.88
CA ASN A 378 5.37 3.95 -19.60
C ASN A 378 6.11 2.65 -19.24
N VAL A 379 5.55 1.81 -18.36
CA VAL A 379 6.17 0.55 -17.93
C VAL A 379 5.85 -0.55 -18.93
N GLN A 380 6.89 -1.08 -19.57
CA GLN A 380 6.78 -2.18 -20.52
C GLN A 380 6.77 -3.52 -19.77
N VAL A 381 5.79 -4.37 -20.08
CA VAL A 381 5.78 -5.75 -19.59
C VAL A 381 6.65 -6.60 -20.50
N VAL A 382 7.67 -7.25 -19.93
CA VAL A 382 8.62 -8.09 -20.66
C VAL A 382 8.66 -9.49 -20.05
N SER A 383 9.22 -10.46 -20.79
CA SER A 383 9.42 -11.80 -20.24
C SER A 383 10.47 -11.79 -19.12
N ALA A 384 10.37 -12.74 -18.18
CA ALA A 384 11.37 -12.91 -17.13
C ALA A 384 12.78 -13.23 -17.70
N SER A 385 12.86 -13.93 -18.84
CA SER A 385 14.12 -14.22 -19.53
C SER A 385 14.74 -12.98 -20.16
N THR A 386 13.96 -12.06 -20.72
CA THR A 386 14.43 -10.75 -21.20
C THR A 386 15.06 -9.95 -20.05
N LEU A 387 14.42 -9.93 -18.88
CA LEU A 387 14.93 -9.21 -17.71
C LEU A 387 16.14 -9.91 -17.07
N ALA A 388 16.28 -11.23 -17.23
CA ALA A 388 17.42 -12.00 -16.72
C ALA A 388 18.74 -11.68 -17.46
N GLN A 389 18.68 -11.12 -18.67
CA GLN A 389 19.85 -10.72 -19.46
C GLN A 389 20.58 -9.49 -18.89
N TYR A 390 19.92 -8.70 -18.05
CA TYR A 390 20.49 -7.51 -17.42
C TYR A 390 21.03 -7.81 -16.03
N GLN A 391 22.26 -7.39 -15.76
CA GLN A 391 22.86 -7.50 -14.43
C GLN A 391 22.06 -6.65 -13.42
N ALA A 392 21.86 -7.17 -12.21
CA ALA A 392 21.23 -6.40 -11.15
C ALA A 392 22.17 -5.27 -10.73
N GLY A 393 21.72 -4.03 -10.91
CA GLY A 393 22.39 -2.84 -10.39
C GLY A 393 21.85 -2.46 -9.00
N PRO A 394 22.48 -1.49 -8.32
CA PRO A 394 21.93 -0.92 -7.09
C PRO A 394 20.50 -0.42 -7.31
N PRO A 395 19.57 -0.62 -6.36
CA PRO A 395 18.23 -0.08 -6.44
C PRO A 395 18.22 1.43 -6.74
N LEU A 396 17.22 1.90 -7.46
CA LEU A 396 16.96 3.32 -7.62
C LEU A 396 16.22 3.81 -6.37
N THR A 397 16.94 4.55 -5.54
CA THR A 397 16.40 5.14 -4.32
C THR A 397 15.93 6.57 -4.57
N MET A 398 15.11 7.12 -3.65
CA MET A 398 14.75 8.54 -3.69
C MET A 398 15.97 9.47 -3.69
N VAL A 399 17.01 9.07 -2.96
CA VAL A 399 18.30 9.76 -2.89
C VAL A 399 18.92 9.87 -4.30
N ASP A 400 18.93 8.78 -5.07
CA ASP A 400 19.53 8.77 -6.42
C ASP A 400 18.83 9.70 -7.41
N ILE A 401 17.51 9.80 -7.29
CA ILE A 401 16.66 10.60 -8.19
C ILE A 401 16.83 12.08 -7.92
N ILE A 402 16.77 12.49 -6.65
CA ILE A 402 16.88 13.89 -6.26
C ILE A 402 18.32 14.39 -6.35
N ALA A 403 19.30 13.52 -6.06
CA ALA A 403 20.69 13.79 -6.42
C ALA A 403 20.82 14.08 -7.92
N SER A 404 20.12 13.35 -8.79
CA SER A 404 20.15 13.57 -10.25
C SER A 404 19.43 14.85 -10.68
N ILE A 405 18.30 15.21 -10.04
CA ILE A 405 17.56 16.45 -10.31
C ILE A 405 18.40 17.69 -9.98
N HIS A 406 19.23 17.61 -8.94
CA HIS A 406 20.07 18.73 -8.49
C HIS A 406 21.54 18.64 -8.95
N ALA A 407 22.03 17.49 -9.44
CA ALA A 407 23.44 17.21 -9.75
C ALA A 407 24.12 18.25 -10.65
N ASN A 408 23.38 18.88 -11.56
CA ASN A 408 23.91 19.84 -12.52
C ASN A 408 23.87 21.31 -12.02
N ALA A 409 23.51 21.55 -10.76
CA ALA A 409 23.50 22.89 -10.21
C ALA A 409 24.89 23.54 -10.25
N LYS A 410 24.93 24.83 -10.57
CA LYS A 410 26.16 25.62 -10.45
C LYS A 410 26.45 25.81 -8.96
N LEU A 411 27.59 25.32 -8.51
CA LEU A 411 28.02 25.41 -7.12
C LEU A 411 28.82 26.70 -6.88
N LEU A 412 28.39 27.50 -5.91
CA LEU A 412 28.92 28.82 -5.63
C LEU A 412 29.32 28.96 -4.15
N LYS A 413 30.42 29.66 -3.89
CA LYS A 413 30.79 30.13 -2.54
C LYS A 413 31.46 31.50 -2.62
N ILE A 414 31.57 32.18 -1.49
CA ILE A 414 32.42 33.36 -1.34
C ILE A 414 33.62 33.02 -0.45
N SER A 415 34.74 33.73 -0.61
CA SER A 415 35.97 33.44 0.15
C SER A 415 35.82 33.70 1.65
N SER A 416 34.96 34.64 2.04
CA SER A 416 34.72 35.05 3.43
C SER A 416 33.71 34.19 4.18
N SER A 417 33.10 33.18 3.55
CA SER A 417 32.07 32.34 4.17
C SER A 417 32.31 30.85 3.91
N PRO A 418 32.07 29.99 4.90
CA PRO A 418 32.13 28.54 4.71
C PRO A 418 30.91 27.98 3.95
N LYS A 419 29.83 28.76 3.79
CA LYS A 419 28.61 28.29 3.11
C LYS A 419 28.84 27.99 1.63
N VAL A 420 28.35 26.84 1.20
CA VAL A 420 28.30 26.42 -0.21
C VAL A 420 26.85 26.44 -0.67
N TYR A 421 26.62 27.06 -1.82
CA TYR A 421 25.30 27.20 -2.41
C TYR A 421 25.20 26.44 -3.73
N ALA A 422 24.10 25.74 -3.94
CA ALA A 422 23.70 25.24 -5.24
C ALA A 422 22.73 26.24 -5.89
N LEU A 423 23.03 26.69 -7.11
CA LEU A 423 22.14 27.57 -7.86
C LEU A 423 21.09 26.72 -8.61
N ILE A 424 19.85 26.73 -8.12
CA ILE A 424 18.74 25.92 -8.65
C ILE A 424 17.58 26.87 -8.98
N LYS A 425 17.03 26.78 -10.20
CA LYS A 425 15.95 27.67 -10.68
C LYS A 425 16.24 29.17 -10.44
N ASN A 426 17.49 29.58 -10.65
CA ASN A 426 17.99 30.95 -10.43
C ASN A 426 17.95 31.44 -8.96
N LYS A 427 17.92 30.51 -8.00
CA LYS A 427 17.95 30.80 -6.56
C LYS A 427 19.05 30.02 -5.86
N LEU A 428 19.56 30.59 -4.78
CA LEU A 428 20.61 29.97 -3.98
C LEU A 428 19.99 29.01 -2.98
N HIS A 429 20.26 27.73 -3.14
CA HIS A 429 19.99 26.71 -2.14
C HIS A 429 21.24 26.50 -1.28
N TRP A 430 21.15 26.77 0.02
CA TRP A 430 22.27 26.55 0.92
C TRP A 430 22.37 25.07 1.26
N ILE A 431 23.53 24.45 1.01
CA ILE A 431 23.79 23.06 1.39
C ILE A 431 24.25 23.02 2.85
N PRO A 432 23.50 22.40 3.78
CA PRO A 432 23.75 22.51 5.22
C PRO A 432 25.09 21.97 5.68
N ASN A 433 25.55 20.87 5.08
CA ASN A 433 26.75 20.16 5.50
C ASN A 433 27.34 19.27 4.38
N PRO A 434 28.57 18.73 4.57
CA PRO A 434 29.21 17.82 3.62
C PRO A 434 28.46 16.52 3.34
N GLU A 435 27.70 15.98 4.29
CA GLU A 435 26.93 14.74 4.09
C GLU A 435 25.85 14.98 3.04
N ILE A 436 25.07 16.05 3.17
CA ILE A 436 24.08 16.48 2.18
C ILE A 436 24.74 16.83 0.84
N PHE A 437 25.91 17.48 0.86
CA PHE A 437 26.66 17.75 -0.37
C PHE A 437 26.97 16.46 -1.16
N ASN A 438 27.47 15.44 -0.45
CA ASN A 438 27.80 14.14 -1.04
C ASN A 438 26.53 13.38 -1.45
N LEU A 439 25.45 13.51 -0.67
CA LEU A 439 24.16 12.90 -0.95
C LEU A 439 23.56 13.42 -2.27
N TYR A 440 23.70 14.71 -2.54
CA TYR A 440 23.39 15.32 -3.85
C TYR A 440 24.40 14.98 -4.96
N LYS A 441 25.41 14.15 -4.67
CA LYS A 441 26.50 13.75 -5.60
C LYS A 441 27.31 14.92 -6.16
N TYR A 442 27.27 16.07 -5.48
CA TYR A 442 28.08 17.23 -5.86
C TYR A 442 29.56 16.93 -5.74
N GLN A 443 30.34 17.64 -6.56
CA GLN A 443 31.79 17.46 -6.61
C GLN A 443 32.45 18.72 -6.06
N TRP A 444 33.28 18.57 -5.03
CA TRP A 444 33.98 19.69 -4.37
C TRP A 444 34.80 20.53 -5.37
N LYS A 445 35.40 19.89 -6.37
CA LYS A 445 36.14 20.55 -7.46
C LYS A 445 35.28 21.48 -8.34
N ASN A 446 33.95 21.29 -8.36
CA ASN A 446 33.03 22.09 -9.17
C ASN A 446 32.56 23.37 -8.45
N ILE A 447 32.94 23.56 -7.19
CA ILE A 447 32.62 24.78 -6.42
C ILE A 447 33.38 25.96 -7.00
N LYS A 448 32.66 26.99 -7.44
CA LYS A 448 33.23 28.25 -7.93
C LYS A 448 33.18 29.30 -6.83
N THR A 449 34.35 29.84 -6.49
CA THR A 449 34.44 31.03 -5.63
C THR A 449 34.09 32.27 -6.45
N VAL A 450 33.10 33.03 -5.99
CA VAL A 450 32.63 34.28 -6.61
C VAL A 450 32.72 35.45 -5.63
N SER A 451 32.52 36.67 -6.11
CA SER A 451 32.43 37.85 -5.24
C SER A 451 31.07 37.91 -4.51
N ALA A 452 31.01 38.64 -3.40
CA ALA A 452 29.74 38.87 -2.68
C ALA A 452 28.70 39.58 -3.56
N ILE A 453 29.13 40.48 -4.45
CA ILE A 453 28.28 41.19 -5.41
C ILE A 453 27.67 40.24 -6.44
N GLU A 454 28.44 39.24 -6.90
CA GLU A 454 27.92 38.23 -7.82
C GLU A 454 26.89 37.33 -7.14
N LEU A 455 27.17 36.91 -5.89
CA LEU A 455 26.26 36.06 -5.13
C LEU A 455 24.95 36.80 -4.79
N SER A 456 25.00 38.10 -4.47
CA SER A 456 23.82 38.90 -4.11
C SER A 456 22.82 39.13 -5.25
N LYS A 457 23.18 38.77 -6.49
CA LYS A 457 22.25 38.81 -7.64
C LYS A 457 21.13 37.77 -7.52
N TYR A 458 21.33 36.74 -6.71
CA TYR A 458 20.41 35.62 -6.58
C TYR A 458 19.75 35.63 -5.19
N LYS A 459 18.45 35.37 -5.15
CA LYS A 459 17.70 35.25 -3.88
C LYS A 459 17.96 33.86 -3.28
N GLU A 460 18.23 33.80 -1.99
CA GLU A 460 18.29 32.53 -1.26
C GLU A 460 16.89 31.92 -1.15
N VAL A 461 16.79 30.62 -1.39
CA VAL A 461 15.55 29.87 -1.17
C VAL A 461 15.25 29.84 0.32
N LYS A 462 13.99 30.14 0.67
CA LYS A 462 13.50 30.11 2.06
C LYS A 462 12.32 29.17 2.26
N LEU A 463 11.76 28.62 1.18
CA LEU A 463 10.63 27.71 1.23
C LEU A 463 11.10 26.35 0.74
N LEU A 464 11.12 25.37 1.64
CA LEU A 464 11.52 24.00 1.35
C LEU A 464 10.35 23.06 1.55
N LYS A 465 10.32 21.99 0.75
CA LYS A 465 9.41 20.87 0.92
C LYS A 465 10.21 19.57 0.76
N ALA A 466 10.01 18.62 1.66
CA ALA A 466 10.63 17.31 1.52
C ALA A 466 9.88 16.48 0.46
N VAL A 467 10.61 15.71 -0.33
CA VAL A 467 10.04 14.91 -1.42
C VAL A 467 9.03 13.86 -0.96
N SER A 468 9.16 13.36 0.27
CA SER A 468 8.25 12.40 0.88
C SER A 468 7.23 13.04 1.82
N ASP A 469 7.20 14.37 1.92
CA ASP A 469 6.40 15.11 2.90
C ASP A 469 5.63 16.25 2.21
N PRO A 470 4.29 16.25 2.22
CA PRO A 470 3.51 17.32 1.60
C PRO A 470 3.70 18.68 2.28
N ARG A 471 4.22 18.73 3.52
CA ARG A 471 4.36 19.96 4.31
C ARG A 471 5.42 20.89 3.71
N VAL A 472 5.05 22.17 3.65
CA VAL A 472 5.95 23.26 3.25
C VAL A 472 6.53 23.89 4.52
N TYR A 473 7.82 24.18 4.48
CA TYR A 473 8.57 24.75 5.57
C TYR A 473 9.25 26.05 5.15
N TYR A 474 9.16 27.07 6.00
CA TYR A 474 9.99 28.26 5.92
C TYR A 474 11.30 28.05 6.67
N ILE A 475 12.44 28.38 6.06
CA ILE A 475 13.77 28.21 6.66
C ILE A 475 14.31 29.57 7.11
N TYR A 476 14.44 29.75 8.41
CA TYR A 476 15.03 30.95 8.98
C TYR A 476 16.54 31.04 8.71
N THR A 477 17.08 32.26 8.71
CA THR A 477 18.52 32.52 8.50
C THR A 477 19.42 31.83 9.51
N MET A 478 18.90 31.56 10.71
CA MET A 478 19.53 30.79 11.79
C MET A 478 19.56 29.27 11.54
N GLY A 479 19.01 28.78 10.43
CA GLY A 479 19.01 27.35 10.08
C GLY A 479 17.92 26.53 10.78
N ARG A 480 16.84 27.17 11.23
CA ARG A 480 15.66 26.48 11.79
C ARG A 480 14.52 26.46 10.77
N LYS A 481 13.77 25.36 10.72
CA LYS A 481 12.60 25.22 9.85
C LYS A 481 11.32 25.50 10.61
N LYS A 482 10.34 26.05 9.92
CA LYS A 482 9.01 26.30 10.46
C LYS A 482 7.97 25.80 9.49
N TRP A 483 7.11 24.91 9.96
CA TRP A 483 5.98 24.44 9.16
C TRP A 483 5.00 25.58 8.86
N THR A 484 4.51 25.66 7.63
CA THR A 484 3.40 26.53 7.23
C THR A 484 2.10 25.73 7.28
N PRO A 485 1.24 25.93 8.29
CA PRO A 485 0.17 25.00 8.61
C PRO A 485 -1.04 25.02 7.68
N SER A 486 -1.24 26.09 6.93
CA SER A 486 -2.35 26.22 6.00
C SER A 486 -2.00 27.09 4.80
N VAL A 487 -2.81 26.98 3.74
CA VAL A 487 -2.73 27.85 2.57
C VAL A 487 -2.97 29.32 2.95
N GLU A 488 -3.87 29.57 3.89
CA GLU A 488 -4.14 30.91 4.42
C GLU A 488 -2.88 31.51 5.06
N VAL A 489 -2.22 30.74 5.93
CA VAL A 489 -0.97 31.16 6.57
C VAL A 489 0.12 31.38 5.51
N PHE A 490 0.27 30.47 4.55
CA PHE A 490 1.24 30.63 3.47
C PHE A 490 1.02 31.94 2.69
N ASN A 491 -0.23 32.20 2.28
CA ASN A 491 -0.61 33.38 1.49
C ASN A 491 -0.60 34.69 2.30
N SER A 492 -0.64 34.62 3.64
CA SER A 492 -0.56 35.80 4.51
C SER A 492 0.81 36.50 4.46
N TYR A 493 1.85 35.82 3.95
CA TYR A 493 3.16 36.40 3.74
C TYR A 493 3.28 36.95 2.31
N PRO A 494 3.49 38.27 2.12
CA PRO A 494 3.45 38.90 0.79
C PRO A 494 4.56 38.44 -0.16
N ASN A 495 5.67 37.93 0.39
CA ASN A 495 6.82 37.46 -0.38
C ASN A 495 6.80 35.94 -0.63
N ASN A 496 5.78 35.23 -0.16
CA ASN A 496 5.62 33.80 -0.41
C ASN A 496 4.96 33.57 -1.76
N ASN A 497 5.52 32.62 -2.53
CA ASN A 497 4.94 32.17 -3.77
C ASN A 497 5.11 30.66 -3.88
N TRP A 498 4.07 29.95 -4.29
CA TRP A 498 4.10 28.49 -4.45
C TRP A 498 5.17 28.03 -5.46
N SER A 499 5.47 28.85 -6.48
CA SER A 499 6.56 28.58 -7.42
C SER A 499 7.96 28.68 -6.80
N ASP A 500 8.05 29.30 -5.62
CA ASP A 500 9.31 29.53 -4.93
C ASP A 500 9.74 28.37 -4.03
N ILE A 501 8.86 27.38 -3.85
CA ILE A 501 9.14 26.19 -3.06
C ILE A 501 10.16 25.34 -3.79
N LEU A 502 11.28 25.09 -3.12
CA LEU A 502 12.26 24.11 -3.57
C LEU A 502 11.97 22.78 -2.88
N GLU A 503 11.83 21.76 -3.71
CA GLU A 503 11.71 20.39 -3.24
C GLU A 503 13.12 19.83 -2.97
N VAL A 504 13.32 19.22 -1.79
CA VAL A 504 14.63 18.76 -1.29
C VAL A 504 14.54 17.36 -0.70
N LEU A 505 15.70 16.75 -0.45
CA LEU A 505 15.80 15.46 0.23
C LEU A 505 15.19 15.51 1.64
N SER A 506 14.50 14.43 2.03
CA SER A 506 13.96 14.29 3.39
C SER A 506 15.07 14.23 4.43
N GLU A 507 16.22 13.65 4.07
CA GLU A 507 17.44 13.62 4.88
C GLU A 507 18.00 15.02 5.10
N GLU A 508 17.88 15.92 4.11
CA GLU A 508 18.29 17.32 4.27
C GLU A 508 17.42 18.03 5.32
N MET A 509 16.12 17.76 5.32
CA MET A 509 15.18 18.40 6.23
C MET A 509 15.44 18.08 7.72
N VAL A 510 16.18 17.00 8.03
CA VAL A 510 16.58 16.64 9.40
C VAL A 510 17.60 17.63 9.98
N PHE A 511 18.39 18.29 9.13
CA PHE A 511 19.43 19.23 9.57
C PHE A 511 18.92 20.62 9.94
N TYR A 512 17.62 20.87 9.77
CA TYR A 512 16.96 22.08 10.23
C TYR A 512 16.09 21.74 11.45
N PRO A 513 16.51 22.09 12.67
CA PRO A 513 15.67 21.97 13.86
C PRO A 513 14.39 22.80 13.71
N ASP A 514 13.31 22.37 14.37
CA ASP A 514 12.08 23.14 14.34
C ASP A 514 12.23 24.49 15.06
N ALA A 515 11.59 25.51 14.48
CA ALA A 515 11.45 26.84 15.05
C ALA A 515 10.25 26.86 15.99
N VAL A 516 10.49 26.45 17.22
CA VAL A 516 9.45 26.35 18.27
C VAL A 516 9.26 27.65 19.06
N LEU A 517 10.15 28.62 18.93
CA LEU A 517 10.01 29.93 19.58
C LEU A 517 9.59 30.93 18.52
N LEU A 518 8.38 31.48 18.63
CA LEU A 518 7.83 32.42 17.65
C LEU A 518 7.48 33.76 18.28
N ARG A 519 7.59 34.82 17.48
CA ARG A 519 7.23 36.18 17.87
C ARG A 519 6.65 36.93 16.68
N VAL A 520 5.59 37.70 16.92
CA VAL A 520 5.04 38.59 15.89
C VAL A 520 5.96 39.80 15.73
N GLU A 521 6.16 40.26 14.50
CA GLU A 521 6.99 41.44 14.23
C GLU A 521 6.48 42.65 15.04
N ASN A 522 7.40 43.32 15.74
CA ASN A 522 7.14 44.43 16.68
C ASN A 522 6.31 44.09 17.93
N ASP A 523 5.93 42.83 18.15
CA ASP A 523 5.35 42.36 19.42
C ASP A 523 6.49 41.93 20.37
N PRO A 524 6.52 42.39 21.64
CA PRO A 524 7.53 41.94 22.61
C PRO A 524 7.30 40.50 23.10
N ARG A 525 6.11 39.93 22.93
CA ARG A 525 5.75 38.61 23.47
C ARG A 525 6.37 37.49 22.66
N VAL A 526 7.09 36.60 23.35
CA VAL A 526 7.65 35.37 22.76
C VAL A 526 6.76 34.20 23.15
N TYR A 527 6.43 33.37 22.17
CA TYR A 527 5.60 32.19 22.37
C TYR A 527 6.43 30.93 22.11
N LEU A 528 6.31 29.95 23.00
CA LEU A 528 6.71 28.58 22.74
C LEU A 528 5.58 27.85 22.02
N ILE A 529 5.91 27.13 20.96
CA ILE A 529 4.98 26.31 20.18
C ILE A 529 5.19 24.85 20.56
N GLU A 530 4.13 24.21 21.02
CA GLU A 530 4.07 22.80 21.40
C GLU A 530 2.89 22.16 20.65
N GLY A 531 3.21 21.41 19.57
CA GLY A 531 2.18 20.90 18.66
C GLY A 531 1.39 22.04 18.00
N THR A 532 0.08 22.11 18.30
CA THR A 532 -0.83 23.16 17.81
C THR A 532 -1.06 24.29 18.81
N THR A 533 -0.36 24.28 19.95
CA THR A 533 -0.55 25.24 21.04
C THR A 533 0.59 26.26 21.07
N LYS A 534 0.25 27.54 21.27
CA LYS A 534 1.20 28.61 21.59
C LYS A 534 1.09 28.98 23.06
N ARG A 535 2.23 29.14 23.74
CA ARG A 535 2.29 29.50 25.16
C ARG A 535 3.17 30.72 25.34
N TRP A 536 2.61 31.79 25.88
CA TRP A 536 3.36 33.02 26.12
C TRP A 536 4.40 32.81 27.23
N ILE A 537 5.66 33.11 26.93
CA ILE A 537 6.74 33.18 27.93
C ILE A 537 6.71 34.59 28.54
N LYS A 538 6.30 34.68 29.81
CA LYS A 538 5.94 35.98 30.41
C LYS A 538 7.10 36.95 30.56
N THR A 539 8.31 36.45 30.85
CA THR A 539 9.48 37.29 31.14
C THR A 539 10.74 36.80 30.45
N ALA A 540 11.69 37.71 30.27
CA ALA A 540 13.03 37.40 29.76
C ALA A 540 13.80 36.46 30.70
N ASP A 541 13.58 36.55 32.02
CA ASP A 541 14.24 35.70 33.00
C ASP A 541 13.82 34.24 32.85
N ILE A 542 12.52 33.99 32.66
CA ILE A 542 11.98 32.64 32.38
C ILE A 542 12.57 32.12 31.06
N PHE A 543 12.60 32.97 30.04
CA PHE A 543 13.17 32.61 28.74
C PHE A 543 14.63 32.12 28.88
N ILE A 544 15.45 32.85 29.63
CA ILE A 544 16.86 32.51 29.87
C ILE A 544 16.98 31.27 30.77
N GLN A 545 16.18 31.17 31.83
CA GLN A 545 16.19 30.04 32.78
C GLN A 545 15.84 28.71 32.10
N ARG A 546 14.94 28.75 31.11
CA ARG A 546 14.57 27.58 30.28
C ARG A 546 15.62 27.23 29.23
N GLY A 547 16.73 27.97 29.17
CA GLY A 547 17.83 27.74 28.23
C GLY A 547 17.53 28.18 26.79
N TYR A 548 16.45 28.93 26.58
CA TYR A 548 16.12 29.46 25.27
C TYR A 548 17.07 30.57 24.88
N LYS A 549 17.33 30.69 23.58
CA LYS A 549 18.26 31.68 23.04
C LYS A 549 17.51 32.65 22.15
N TRP A 550 17.75 33.95 22.33
CA TRP A 550 17.06 34.99 21.56
C TRP A 550 17.24 34.84 20.04
N GLN A 551 18.39 34.30 19.62
CA GLN A 551 18.68 33.98 18.22
C GLN A 551 17.81 32.87 17.62
N ASP A 552 17.13 32.07 18.44
CA ASP A 552 16.29 30.95 18.00
C ASP A 552 14.83 31.36 17.75
N ILE A 553 14.48 32.63 18.01
CA ILE A 553 13.13 33.15 17.83
C ILE A 553 12.86 33.39 16.35
N GLY A 554 11.90 32.66 15.81
CA GLY A 554 11.34 32.86 14.47
C GLY A 554 10.34 34.01 14.45
N LEU A 555 10.53 34.96 13.54
CA LEU A 555 9.56 36.03 13.31
C LEU A 555 8.41 35.55 12.43
N VAL A 556 7.18 35.92 12.82
CA VAL A 556 5.94 35.55 12.14
C VAL A 556 4.99 36.73 12.04
N ASN A 557 3.97 36.64 11.19
CA ASN A 557 2.88 37.62 11.20
C ASN A 557 1.75 37.16 12.14
N GLN A 558 0.76 38.02 12.34
CA GLN A 558 -0.35 37.72 13.25
C GLN A 558 -1.22 36.56 12.76
N THR A 559 -1.50 36.46 11.45
CA THR A 559 -2.29 35.36 10.86
C THR A 559 -1.68 34.00 11.18
N ASP A 560 -0.37 33.90 11.05
CA ASP A 560 0.36 32.68 11.35
C ASP A 560 0.32 32.34 12.85
N LEU A 561 0.58 33.32 13.72
CA LEU A 561 0.48 33.09 15.17
C LEU A 561 -0.96 32.74 15.61
N ASN A 562 -1.99 33.25 14.92
CA ASN A 562 -3.39 32.98 15.20
C ASN A 562 -3.82 31.54 14.85
N PHE A 563 -3.07 30.84 14.01
CA PHE A 563 -3.34 29.43 13.72
C PHE A 563 -3.23 28.56 14.99
N TYR A 564 -2.33 28.91 15.90
CA TYR A 564 -2.08 28.14 17.12
C TYR A 564 -3.07 28.49 18.23
N GLN A 565 -3.56 27.47 18.93
CA GLN A 565 -4.43 27.59 20.09
C GLN A 565 -3.67 28.24 21.26
N GLU A 566 -4.31 29.15 21.99
CA GLU A 566 -3.71 29.78 23.17
C GLU A 566 -3.64 28.75 24.32
N GLY A 567 -2.44 28.51 24.84
CA GLY A 567 -2.20 27.67 26.00
C GLY A 567 -1.79 28.48 27.23
N SER A 568 -1.71 27.81 28.39
CA SER A 568 -1.27 28.44 29.63
C SER A 568 0.12 29.06 29.47
N ALA A 569 0.23 30.32 29.86
CA ALA A 569 1.49 31.05 29.87
C ALA A 569 2.55 30.33 30.71
N ILE A 570 3.81 30.47 30.31
CA ILE A 570 4.97 29.93 31.00
C ILE A 570 5.45 31.00 31.98
N GLU A 571 5.35 30.67 33.26
CA GLU A 571 5.77 31.49 34.41
C GLU A 571 7.09 31.02 35.01
#